data_AF-A0A949CQD6-F1
#
_entry.id   AF-A0A949CQD6-F1
#
_cell.length_a   1.000
_cell.length_b   1.000
_cell.length_c   1.000
_cell.angle_alpha   90.00
_cell.angle_beta   90.00
_cell.angle_gamma   90.00
#
_symmetry.space_group_name_H-M   'P 1'
#
loop_
_entity.id
_entity.type
_entity.pdbx_description
1 polymer ?
#
loop_
_entity_poly.entity_id
_entity_poly.type
_entity_poly.pdbx_seq_one_letter_code
_entity_poly.pdbx_strand_id
1 'polypeptide(L)'
;PHTGTSVRDCLVNAQRNVIVEVALEDPLIDIARKAMATEPSDRYASVLDLQKAIRDHMRHAESISLTKRAKELLARANQNKDYDGFARCIFSLQEAMEMWPENEDAKQGCVEAKRDYAQCAFHRKDFDLCIQTLDAAQPMHLPLLKNAQEQKLIASQRESRMRMMRKTLIGVISVATVLLSVATYYANYQAGVARKQERLALDSAKQERLAKENEANARQQAQKDRDAAIVAQRDAEIAATKEAEAKRVATKARNEAIDNARATLLGNYQSLLGLAMLQNTLSNVQRSGQLLGEIDSIESQLSNSFVAQSTPATVPSLKNWAYRRITLLNNSDILRTKLLDPRASWSIADQSPFALIGDQSGRIERRPLEKNGQHSTSDHSLTLGRPIVSAAIAPDGNDAIVSVAAKPGEPTLLRWSITRDKTIPLELPHSGEMPFIRWIRQGKGIVAGINGGLWVWNSIDGSPKRINCRGQVRTLETIGQDQSNAVGVLALPNGSVACVLFDFDRLDAEPIPLPEELSQKVTAACAFKDRAHVIVGTQDGALFKVPLIPSQTASNPRKEWSRVSIPVGFVPSRMSDPSEELEPRKHSAAIRGIKI
;
A
#
# COMPACT_ATOMS: atom_id res chain seq x y z
N PRO A 1 30.18 4.14 -15.96
CA PRO A 1 30.18 5.48 -15.32
C PRO A 1 30.75 6.62 -16.19
N HIS A 2 31.44 6.32 -17.29
CA HIS A 2 31.92 7.33 -18.26
C HIS A 2 31.14 7.17 -19.56
N THR A 3 30.45 8.22 -20.00
CA THR A 3 29.68 8.24 -21.26
C THR A 3 30.41 9.07 -22.30
N GLY A 4 30.20 8.78 -23.58
CA GLY A 4 30.82 9.46 -24.71
C GLY A 4 30.09 9.12 -26.00
N THR A 5 30.22 9.98 -27.01
CA THR A 5 29.57 9.81 -28.33
C THR A 5 30.14 8.65 -29.14
N SER A 6 31.33 8.17 -28.80
CA SER A 6 31.99 7.01 -29.39
C SER A 6 32.73 6.18 -28.33
N VAL A 7 33.08 4.93 -28.66
CA VAL A 7 33.91 4.08 -27.78
C VAL A 7 35.23 4.76 -27.42
N ARG A 8 35.81 5.51 -28.35
CA ARG A 8 37.05 6.28 -28.12
C ARG A 8 36.82 7.40 -27.11
N ASP A 9 35.69 8.10 -27.19
CA ASP A 9 35.34 9.16 -26.22
C ASP A 9 35.11 8.60 -24.82
N CYS A 10 34.45 7.44 -24.71
CA CYS A 10 34.29 6.74 -23.44
C CYS A 10 35.65 6.39 -22.80
N LEU A 11 36.62 5.94 -23.59
CA LEU A 11 37.98 5.64 -23.11
C LEU A 11 38.74 6.89 -22.67
N VAL A 12 38.64 7.99 -23.42
CA VAL A 12 39.23 9.28 -23.05
C VAL A 12 38.61 9.82 -21.76
N ASN A 13 37.29 9.71 -21.61
CA ASN A 13 36.58 10.14 -20.41
C ASN A 13 36.92 9.27 -19.19
N ALA A 14 37.11 7.96 -19.38
CA ALA A 14 37.61 7.08 -18.32
C ALA A 14 39.04 7.44 -17.91
N GLN A 15 39.93 7.72 -18.88
CA GLN A 15 41.30 8.15 -18.60
C GLN A 15 41.36 9.45 -17.80
N ARG A 16 40.46 10.40 -18.10
CA ARG A 16 40.37 11.69 -17.41
C ARG A 16 39.49 11.67 -16.15
N ASN A 17 38.98 10.50 -15.77
CA ASN A 17 38.04 10.32 -14.67
C ASN A 17 36.83 11.29 -14.74
N VAL A 18 36.28 11.49 -15.93
CA VAL A 18 35.10 12.34 -16.15
C VAL A 18 33.85 11.57 -15.75
N ILE A 19 33.30 11.86 -14.57
CA ILE A 19 32.12 11.20 -14.03
C ILE A 19 30.86 11.91 -14.55
N VAL A 20 29.84 11.14 -14.93
CA VAL A 20 28.55 11.68 -15.38
C VAL A 20 27.87 12.46 -14.26
N GLU A 21 27.43 13.68 -14.55
CA GLU A 21 26.62 14.45 -13.61
C GLU A 21 25.25 13.79 -13.43
N VAL A 22 24.90 13.55 -12.16
CA VAL A 22 23.61 13.03 -11.77
C VAL A 22 22.78 14.21 -11.26
N ALA A 23 21.58 14.39 -11.80
CA ALA A 23 20.65 15.47 -11.41
C ALA A 23 20.04 15.26 -10.00
N LEU A 24 20.38 14.17 -9.33
CA LEU A 24 19.88 13.84 -8.00
C LEU A 24 20.76 14.54 -6.96
N GLU A 25 20.16 15.41 -6.16
CA GLU A 25 20.79 15.97 -4.96
C GLU A 25 20.62 14.97 -3.81
N ASP A 26 21.65 14.13 -3.60
CA ASP A 26 21.73 13.17 -2.50
C ASP A 26 23.14 13.21 -1.90
N PRO A 27 23.30 13.37 -0.57
CA PRO A 27 24.62 13.37 0.08
C PRO A 27 25.44 12.08 -0.14
N LEU A 28 24.80 10.95 -0.47
CA LEU A 28 25.53 9.73 -0.89
C LEU A 28 26.30 9.92 -2.19
N ILE A 29 25.84 10.81 -3.08
CA ILE A 29 26.54 11.15 -4.31
C ILE A 29 27.81 11.92 -3.98
N ASP A 30 27.81 12.79 -2.97
CA ASP A 30 29.02 13.50 -2.53
C ASP A 30 30.04 12.55 -1.90
N ILE A 31 29.58 11.59 -1.10
CA ILE A 31 30.42 10.51 -0.56
C ILE A 31 31.02 9.69 -1.71
N ALA A 32 30.22 9.32 -2.70
CA ALA A 32 30.69 8.57 -3.86
C ALA A 32 31.67 9.39 -4.73
N ARG A 33 31.40 10.68 -4.96
CA ARG A 33 32.29 11.60 -5.69
C ARG A 33 33.63 11.75 -4.99
N LYS A 34 33.63 11.90 -3.67
CA LYS A 34 34.87 11.96 -2.88
C LYS A 34 35.64 10.65 -2.95
N ALA A 35 34.97 9.50 -2.85
CA ALA A 35 35.62 8.19 -3.00
C ALA A 35 36.23 7.98 -4.41
N MET A 36 35.62 8.57 -5.43
CA MET A 36 36.02 8.47 -6.84
C MET A 36 36.85 9.68 -7.34
N ALA A 37 37.34 10.55 -6.45
CA ALA A 37 38.08 11.75 -6.86
C ALA A 37 39.33 11.40 -7.70
N THR A 38 39.71 12.25 -8.65
CA THR A 38 40.84 11.97 -9.55
C THR A 38 42.15 11.87 -8.78
N GLU A 39 42.43 12.85 -7.92
CA GLU A 39 43.63 12.85 -7.08
C GLU A 39 43.42 11.99 -5.82
N PRO A 40 44.35 11.08 -5.48
CA PRO A 40 44.25 10.26 -4.27
C PRO A 40 44.16 11.07 -2.97
N SER A 41 44.76 12.26 -2.91
CA SER A 41 44.73 13.15 -1.75
C SER A 41 43.33 13.69 -1.42
N ASP A 42 42.45 13.75 -2.44
CA ASP A 42 41.08 14.26 -2.29
C ASP A 42 40.09 13.16 -1.90
N ARG A 43 40.55 11.89 -1.89
CA ARG A 43 39.75 10.73 -1.48
C ARG A 43 39.72 10.57 0.04
N TYR A 44 38.92 9.62 0.50
CA TYR A 44 39.01 9.15 1.88
C TYR A 44 40.39 8.51 2.12
N ALA A 45 41.02 8.90 3.24
CA ALA A 45 42.37 8.43 3.59
C ALA A 45 42.44 6.90 3.78
N SER A 46 41.32 6.27 4.16
CA SER A 46 41.20 4.83 4.29
C SER A 46 39.81 4.32 3.91
N VAL A 47 39.71 3.00 3.69
CA VAL A 47 38.42 2.32 3.51
C VAL A 47 37.53 2.47 4.76
N LEU A 48 38.14 2.52 5.95
CA LEU A 48 37.42 2.73 7.21
C LEU A 48 36.75 4.11 7.26
N ASP A 49 37.40 5.14 6.73
CA ASP A 49 36.85 6.50 6.67
C ASP A 49 35.66 6.58 5.70
N LEU A 50 35.73 5.87 4.56
CA LEU A 50 34.59 5.74 3.65
C LEU A 50 33.42 4.99 4.31
N GLN A 51 33.69 3.86 4.97
CA GLN A 51 32.68 3.11 5.70
C GLN A 51 32.07 3.92 6.85
N LYS A 52 32.86 4.77 7.50
CA LYS A 52 32.38 5.69 8.53
C LYS A 52 31.45 6.74 7.91
N ALA A 53 31.84 7.37 6.81
CA ALA A 53 31.01 8.36 6.11
C ALA A 53 29.66 7.76 5.65
N ILE A 54 29.66 6.53 5.13
CA ILE A 54 28.41 5.84 4.74
C ILE A 54 27.55 5.54 5.98
N ARG A 55 28.14 5.04 7.07
CA ARG A 55 27.40 4.74 8.31
C ARG A 55 26.83 6.00 8.95
N ASP A 56 27.58 7.09 8.96
CA ASP A 56 27.14 8.37 9.49
C ASP A 56 25.99 8.94 8.62
N HIS A 57 26.08 8.83 7.29
CA HIS A 57 24.93 9.15 6.42
C HIS A 57 23.71 8.26 6.72
N MET A 58 23.88 6.94 6.82
CA MET A 58 22.77 6.03 7.13
C MET A 58 22.12 6.29 8.48
N ARG A 59 22.88 6.77 9.48
CA ARG A 59 22.35 7.18 10.79
C ARG A 59 21.43 8.38 10.70
N HIS A 60 21.65 9.27 9.74
CA HIS A 60 20.88 10.51 9.58
C HIS A 60 19.96 10.50 8.35
N ALA A 61 19.92 9.39 7.59
CA ALA A 61 19.16 9.26 6.35
C ALA A 61 17.66 9.52 6.54
N GLU A 62 17.10 9.19 7.71
CA GLU A 62 15.71 9.46 8.05
C GLU A 62 15.43 10.96 8.19
N SER A 63 16.28 11.69 8.93
CA SER A 63 16.19 13.15 9.08
C SER A 63 16.34 13.85 7.73
N ILE A 64 17.28 13.40 6.88
CA ILE A 64 17.48 13.93 5.52
C ILE A 64 16.24 13.69 4.65
N SER A 65 15.70 12.47 4.66
CA SER A 65 14.50 12.09 3.89
C SER A 65 13.25 12.86 4.32
N LEU A 66 13.07 13.06 5.63
CA LEU A 66 11.97 13.88 6.16
C LEU A 66 12.12 15.35 5.75
N THR A 67 13.33 15.90 5.81
CA THR A 67 13.61 17.27 5.37
C THR A 67 13.25 17.47 3.90
N LYS A 68 13.64 16.52 3.03
CA LYS A 68 13.32 16.57 1.60
C LYS A 68 11.81 16.54 1.35
N ARG A 69 11.09 15.60 1.98
CA ARG A 69 9.62 15.52 1.88
C ARG A 69 8.94 16.78 2.42
N ALA A 70 9.45 17.35 3.51
CA ALA A 70 8.91 18.58 4.06
C ALA A 70 9.13 19.79 3.12
N LYS A 71 10.28 19.90 2.44
CA LYS A 71 10.52 20.92 1.41
C LYS A 71 9.55 20.77 0.22
N GLU A 72 9.24 19.54 -0.20
CA GLU A 72 8.21 19.29 -1.24
C GLU A 72 6.80 19.68 -0.77
N LEU A 73 6.45 19.36 0.48
CA LEU A 73 5.20 19.80 1.08
C LEU A 73 5.11 21.32 1.18
N LEU A 74 6.21 22.00 1.52
CA LEU A 74 6.28 23.46 1.56
C LEU A 74 5.97 24.07 0.19
N ALA A 75 6.58 23.54 -0.87
CA ALA A 75 6.34 24.00 -2.23
C ALA A 75 4.86 23.89 -2.63
N ARG A 76 4.21 22.76 -2.29
CA ARG A 76 2.77 22.55 -2.55
C ARG A 76 1.89 23.46 -1.69
N ALA A 77 2.21 23.62 -0.41
CA ALA A 77 1.49 24.52 0.49
C ALA A 77 1.57 25.98 0.02
N ASN A 78 2.74 26.39 -0.49
CA ASN A 78 2.95 27.70 -1.08
C ASN A 78 2.15 27.94 -2.35
N GLN A 79 1.98 26.93 -3.20
CA GLN A 79 1.14 27.00 -4.40
C GLN A 79 -0.34 27.08 -4.05
N ASN A 80 -0.80 26.22 -3.13
CA ASN A 80 -2.22 26.09 -2.80
C ASN A 80 -2.68 27.08 -1.73
N LYS A 81 -1.75 27.82 -1.10
CA LYS A 81 -2.00 28.69 0.06
C LYS A 81 -2.76 27.94 1.17
N ASP A 82 -2.32 26.71 1.45
CA ASP A 82 -2.97 25.79 2.38
C ASP A 82 -2.33 25.85 3.77
N TYR A 83 -3.13 26.14 4.80
CA TYR A 83 -2.67 26.24 6.19
C TYR A 83 -2.24 24.88 6.76
N ASP A 84 -2.98 23.82 6.45
CA ASP A 84 -2.66 22.48 6.95
C ASP A 84 -1.35 21.98 6.34
N GLY A 85 -1.13 22.24 5.05
CA GLY A 85 0.13 21.97 4.37
C GLY A 85 1.34 22.65 5.04
N PHE A 86 1.21 23.92 5.42
CA PHE A 86 2.27 24.64 6.13
C PHE A 86 2.52 24.07 7.54
N ALA A 87 1.47 23.80 8.31
CA ALA A 87 1.61 23.25 9.66
C ALA A 87 2.28 21.87 9.64
N ARG A 88 1.89 20.99 8.70
CA ARG A 88 2.51 19.68 8.51
C ARG A 88 3.99 19.78 8.11
N CYS A 89 4.32 20.72 7.22
CA CYS A 89 5.70 20.98 6.82
C CYS A 89 6.57 21.37 8.02
N ILE A 90 6.12 22.34 8.82
CA ILE A 90 6.84 22.81 10.01
C ILE A 90 7.04 21.66 11.01
N PHE A 91 5.99 20.86 11.26
CA PHE A 91 6.08 19.70 12.14
C PHE A 91 7.12 18.67 11.65
N SER A 92 7.09 18.30 10.36
CA SER A 92 8.05 17.36 9.79
C SER A 92 9.49 17.88 9.83
N LEU A 93 9.71 19.18 9.72
CA LEU A 93 11.04 19.79 9.86
C LEU A 93 11.52 19.79 11.31
N GLN A 94 10.62 20.02 12.27
CA GLN A 94 10.94 19.90 13.69
C GLN A 94 11.28 18.45 14.07
N GLU A 95 10.53 17.48 13.58
CA GLU A 95 10.81 16.05 13.77
C GLU A 95 12.17 15.65 13.18
N ALA A 96 12.51 16.18 11.98
CA ALA A 96 13.83 15.98 11.40
C ALA A 96 14.96 16.57 12.26
N MET A 97 14.75 17.75 12.85
CA MET A 97 15.71 18.39 13.77
C MET A 97 15.82 17.67 15.12
N GLU A 98 14.74 17.05 15.61
CA GLU A 98 14.78 16.24 16.84
C GLU A 98 15.61 14.97 16.64
N MET A 99 15.48 14.33 15.47
CA MET A 99 16.31 13.18 15.11
C MET A 99 17.77 13.52 14.86
N TRP A 100 18.05 14.70 14.29
CA TRP A 100 19.40 15.17 14.03
C TRP A 100 19.51 16.68 14.27
N PRO A 101 19.91 17.10 15.49
CA PRO A 101 19.99 18.51 15.86
C PRO A 101 20.97 19.34 15.03
N GLU A 102 21.96 18.71 14.37
CA GLU A 102 22.91 19.37 13.47
C GLU A 102 22.43 19.43 12.00
N ASN A 103 21.19 19.03 11.70
CA ASN A 103 20.62 19.16 10.36
C ASN A 103 20.31 20.63 10.02
N GLU A 104 21.28 21.32 9.42
CA GLU A 104 21.14 22.72 9.02
C GLU A 104 20.07 22.94 7.94
N ASP A 105 19.88 21.96 7.04
CA ASP A 105 18.83 22.02 6.01
C ASP A 105 17.43 22.05 6.62
N ALA A 106 17.20 21.26 7.68
CA ALA A 106 15.93 21.25 8.40
C ALA A 106 15.70 22.54 9.19
N LYS A 107 16.75 23.08 9.83
CA LYS A 107 16.71 24.36 10.53
C LYS A 107 16.33 25.51 9.60
N GLN A 108 17.05 25.63 8.48
CA GLN A 108 16.78 26.67 7.50
C GLN A 108 15.38 26.50 6.88
N GLY A 109 15.02 25.27 6.51
CA GLY A 109 13.69 24.95 6.00
C GLY A 109 12.58 25.33 6.99
N CYS A 110 12.80 25.16 8.29
CA CYS A 110 11.81 25.49 9.32
C CYS A 110 11.61 27.01 9.45
N VAL A 111 12.69 27.79 9.38
CA VAL A 111 12.63 29.25 9.34
C VAL A 111 11.87 29.73 8.10
N GLU A 112 12.18 29.18 6.92
CA GLU A 112 11.51 29.52 5.67
C GLU A 112 10.03 29.14 5.68
N ALA A 113 9.69 27.94 6.16
CA ALA A 113 8.31 27.47 6.26
C ALA A 113 7.45 28.32 7.20
N LYS A 114 7.99 28.72 8.36
CA LYS A 114 7.31 29.62 9.31
C LYS A 114 7.07 30.99 8.71
N ARG A 115 8.07 31.56 8.02
CA ARG A 115 7.91 32.83 7.29
C ARG A 115 6.79 32.75 6.26
N ASP A 116 6.79 31.73 5.41
CA ASP A 116 5.83 31.59 4.31
C ASP A 116 4.41 31.36 4.83
N TYR A 117 4.27 30.57 5.88
CA TYR A 117 3.00 30.36 6.55
C TYR A 117 2.46 31.67 7.15
N ALA A 118 3.30 32.39 7.90
CA ALA A 118 2.95 33.68 8.47
C ALA A 118 2.60 34.71 7.39
N GLN A 119 3.31 34.71 6.26
CA GLN A 119 3.02 35.60 5.14
C GLN A 119 1.67 35.27 4.50
N CYS A 120 1.32 33.99 4.35
CA CYS A 120 0.00 33.56 3.92
C CYS A 120 -1.10 34.05 4.88
N ALA A 121 -0.89 33.89 6.19
CA ALA A 121 -1.82 34.36 7.22
C ALA A 121 -1.99 35.89 7.19
N PHE A 122 -0.88 36.63 7.01
CA PHE A 122 -0.88 38.07 6.87
C PHE A 122 -1.71 38.54 5.67
N HIS A 123 -1.53 37.91 4.49
CA HIS A 123 -2.33 38.23 3.30
C HIS A 123 -3.82 37.96 3.48
N ARG A 124 -4.18 36.98 4.31
CA ARG A 124 -5.58 36.67 4.68
C ARG A 124 -6.12 37.53 5.82
N LYS A 125 -5.33 38.51 6.30
CA LYS A 125 -5.65 39.40 7.44
C LYS A 125 -5.82 38.65 8.77
N ASP A 126 -5.30 37.43 8.85
CA ASP A 126 -5.19 36.66 10.09
C ASP A 126 -3.89 37.04 10.79
N PHE A 127 -3.89 38.23 11.40
CA PHE A 127 -2.71 38.80 12.01
C PHE A 127 -2.31 38.06 13.29
N ASP A 128 -3.26 37.45 13.99
CA ASP A 128 -3.00 36.66 15.20
C ASP A 128 -2.19 35.41 14.88
N LEU A 129 -2.63 34.64 13.88
CA LEU A 129 -1.92 33.45 13.42
C LEU A 129 -0.53 33.80 12.86
N CYS A 130 -0.43 34.89 12.09
CA CYS A 130 0.86 35.40 11.58
C CYS A 130 1.86 35.67 12.72
N ILE A 131 1.43 36.38 13.77
CA ILE A 131 2.30 36.71 14.91
C ILE A 131 2.69 35.46 15.70
N GLN A 132 1.77 34.52 15.93
CA GLN A 132 2.04 33.28 16.68
C GLN A 132 3.02 32.34 15.97
N THR A 133 3.05 32.38 14.64
CA THR A 133 3.92 31.50 13.83
C THR A 133 5.37 32.00 13.77
N LEU A 134 5.57 33.32 13.84
CA LEU A 134 6.89 33.94 13.70
C LEU A 134 7.70 33.91 15.01
N ASP A 135 8.98 33.66 14.88
CA ASP A 135 9.95 33.67 16.00
C ASP A 135 10.68 35.01 16.07
N ALA A 136 10.63 35.68 17.23
CA ALA A 136 11.27 36.96 17.49
C ALA A 136 12.81 36.87 17.57
N ALA A 137 13.38 35.69 17.80
CA ALA A 137 14.83 35.48 17.81
C ALA A 137 15.43 35.44 16.39
N GLN A 138 14.61 35.24 15.36
CA GLN A 138 15.07 35.08 13.98
C GLN A 138 15.03 36.41 13.21
N PRO A 139 16.17 36.93 12.71
CA PRO A 139 16.21 38.20 11.99
C PRO A 139 15.28 38.26 10.77
N MET A 140 15.09 37.12 10.10
CA MET A 140 14.25 36.97 8.91
C MET A 140 12.75 37.19 9.18
N HIS A 141 12.29 37.01 10.43
CA HIS A 141 10.89 37.13 10.82
C HIS A 141 10.52 38.54 11.30
N LEU A 142 11.50 39.31 11.78
CA LEU A 142 11.28 40.61 12.42
C LEU A 142 10.50 41.63 11.58
N PRO A 143 10.76 41.80 10.27
CA PRO A 143 10.02 42.78 9.46
C PRO A 143 8.52 42.44 9.36
N LEU A 144 8.21 41.16 9.12
CA LEU A 144 6.82 40.71 8.98
C LEU A 144 6.08 40.76 10.32
N LEU A 145 6.77 40.43 11.42
CA LEU A 145 6.22 40.48 12.77
C LEU A 145 5.82 41.90 13.17
N LYS A 146 6.67 42.90 12.91
CA LYS A 146 6.35 44.33 13.15
C LYS A 146 5.13 44.77 12.35
N ASN A 147 5.11 44.45 11.05
CA ASN A 147 3.99 44.80 10.18
C ASN A 147 2.68 44.16 10.63
N ALA A 148 2.70 42.89 11.05
CA ALA A 148 1.51 42.19 11.56
C ALA A 148 0.97 42.82 12.85
N GLN A 149 1.85 43.21 13.78
CA GLN A 149 1.46 43.87 15.03
C GLN A 149 0.79 45.24 14.78
N GLU A 150 1.35 46.05 13.88
CA GLU A 150 0.77 47.34 13.50
C GLU A 150 -0.62 47.18 12.87
N GLN A 151 -0.76 46.24 11.92
CA GLN A 151 -2.05 46.01 11.26
C GLN A 151 -3.11 45.46 12.20
N LYS A 152 -2.73 44.60 13.15
CA LYS A 152 -3.64 44.11 14.20
C LYS A 152 -4.17 45.25 15.08
N LEU A 153 -3.30 46.19 15.47
CA LEU A 153 -3.69 47.37 16.24
C LEU A 153 -4.71 48.23 15.46
N ILE A 154 -4.44 48.47 14.16
CA ILE A 154 -5.35 49.23 13.29
C ILE A 154 -6.70 48.52 13.12
N ALA A 155 -6.70 47.20 12.94
CA ALA A 155 -7.92 46.40 12.78
C ALA A 155 -8.81 46.41 14.05
N SER A 156 -8.21 46.20 15.22
CA SER A 156 -8.92 46.25 16.51
C SER A 156 -9.52 47.63 16.82
N GLN A 157 -8.84 48.70 16.43
CA GLN A 157 -9.36 50.07 16.55
C GLN A 157 -10.56 50.33 15.61
N ARG A 158 -10.63 49.67 14.45
CA ARG A 158 -11.79 49.76 13.53
C ARG A 158 -13.01 49.03 14.08
N GLU A 159 -12.83 47.83 14.63
CA GLU A 159 -13.95 47.05 15.19
C GLU A 159 -14.62 47.75 16.38
N SER A 160 -13.84 48.31 17.29
CA SER A 160 -14.36 49.02 18.47
C SER A 160 -15.19 50.25 18.06
N ARG A 161 -14.75 51.02 17.06
CA ARG A 161 -15.51 52.15 16.49
C ARG A 161 -16.82 51.70 15.86
N MET A 162 -16.83 50.60 15.09
CA MET A 162 -18.04 50.07 14.46
C MET A 162 -19.06 49.55 15.47
N ARG A 163 -18.61 48.90 16.56
CA ARG A 163 -19.51 48.45 17.64
C ARG A 163 -20.15 49.62 18.38
N MET A 164 -19.42 50.73 18.55
CA MET A 164 -19.94 51.95 19.17
C MET A 164 -20.98 52.66 18.28
N MET A 165 -20.73 52.75 16.97
CA MET A 165 -21.69 53.34 16.00
C MET A 165 -23.01 52.54 15.88
N ARG A 166 -22.96 51.20 15.97
CA ARG A 166 -24.17 50.37 15.97
C ARG A 166 -25.06 50.62 17.19
N LYS A 167 -24.48 50.89 18.35
CA LYS A 167 -25.23 51.20 19.58
C LYS A 167 -25.89 52.58 19.52
N THR A 168 -25.27 53.56 18.87
CA THR A 168 -25.86 54.90 18.71
C THR A 168 -27.02 54.93 17.71
N LEU A 169 -26.96 54.15 16.63
CA LEU A 169 -28.02 54.11 15.61
C LEU A 169 -29.34 53.53 16.15
N ILE A 170 -29.26 52.48 16.98
CA ILE A 170 -30.44 51.86 17.61
C ILE A 170 -31.14 52.85 18.54
N GLY A 171 -30.39 53.65 19.31
CA GLY A 171 -30.95 54.66 20.20
C GLY A 171 -31.73 55.77 19.48
N VAL A 172 -31.27 56.20 18.30
CA VAL A 172 -31.94 57.27 17.51
C VAL A 172 -33.26 56.79 16.92
N ILE A 173 -33.30 55.56 16.40
CA ILE A 173 -34.51 54.99 15.79
C ILE A 173 -35.64 54.87 16.82
N SER A 174 -35.33 54.42 18.05
CA SER A 174 -36.33 54.25 19.12
C SER A 174 -37.01 55.56 19.55
N VAL A 175 -36.28 56.68 19.53
CA VAL A 175 -36.84 58.00 19.89
C VAL A 175 -37.75 58.53 18.77
N ALA A 176 -37.38 58.32 17.51
CA ALA A 176 -38.18 58.74 16.36
C ALA A 176 -39.55 58.03 16.29
N THR A 177 -39.61 56.73 16.62
CA THR A 177 -40.88 55.98 16.63
C THR A 177 -41.84 56.49 17.69
N VAL A 178 -41.36 56.81 18.89
CA VAL A 178 -42.21 57.33 19.98
C VAL A 178 -42.79 58.69 19.61
N LEU A 179 -41.99 59.58 19.00
CA LEU A 179 -42.46 60.90 18.55
C LEU A 179 -43.51 60.79 17.42
N LEU A 180 -43.34 59.85 16.50
CA LEU A 180 -44.28 59.64 15.39
C LEU A 180 -45.62 59.08 15.85
N SER A 181 -45.63 58.21 16.85
CA SER A 181 -46.86 57.69 17.47
C SER A 181 -47.67 58.77 18.19
N VAL A 182 -47.00 59.74 18.83
CA VAL A 182 -47.68 60.88 19.49
C VAL A 182 -48.29 61.84 18.46
N ALA A 183 -47.57 62.13 17.38
CA ALA A 183 -48.04 63.03 16.32
C ALA A 183 -49.26 62.49 15.58
N THR A 184 -49.28 61.19 15.27
CA THR A 184 -50.39 60.54 14.55
C THR A 184 -51.67 60.46 15.40
N TYR A 185 -51.55 60.27 16.71
CA TYR A 185 -52.67 60.32 17.63
C TYR A 185 -53.34 61.70 17.66
N TYR A 186 -52.53 62.77 17.67
CA TYR A 186 -53.02 64.15 17.68
C TYR A 186 -53.71 64.56 16.36
N ALA A 187 -53.17 64.15 15.22
CA ALA A 187 -53.72 64.47 13.90
C ALA A 187 -55.10 63.82 13.67
N ASN A 188 -55.30 62.59 14.16
CA ASN A 188 -56.56 61.88 14.02
C ASN A 188 -57.67 62.42 14.93
N TYR A 189 -57.32 63.09 16.03
CA TYR A 189 -58.28 63.75 16.91
C TYR A 189 -58.89 65.00 16.26
N GLN A 190 -58.11 65.77 15.49
CA GLN A 190 -58.58 67.00 14.85
C GLN A 190 -59.41 66.76 13.57
N ALA A 191 -59.15 65.67 12.83
CA ALA A 191 -59.84 65.36 11.58
C ALA A 191 -61.31 64.90 11.74
N GLY A 192 -61.77 64.66 12.97
CA GLY A 192 -63.13 64.20 13.28
C GLY A 192 -64.22 65.28 13.18
N VAL A 193 -63.87 66.57 13.20
CA VAL A 193 -64.86 67.66 13.36
C VAL A 193 -65.29 68.31 12.03
N ALA A 194 -64.54 68.15 10.93
CA ALA A 194 -64.75 68.95 9.71
C ALA A 194 -65.48 68.25 8.53
N ARG A 195 -65.84 66.97 8.62
CA ARG A 195 -66.28 66.17 7.44
C ARG A 195 -67.79 65.95 7.28
N LYS A 196 -68.65 66.65 8.03
CA LYS A 196 -70.10 66.33 8.07
C LYS A 196 -71.01 67.11 7.10
N GLN A 197 -70.55 68.11 6.36
CA GLN A 197 -71.49 68.99 5.62
C GLN A 197 -71.30 69.14 4.10
N GLU A 198 -70.34 68.50 3.44
CA GLU A 198 -70.08 68.74 2.00
C GLU A 198 -70.33 67.51 1.10
N ARG A 199 -71.18 66.59 1.54
CA ARG A 199 -71.15 65.18 1.09
C ARG A 199 -72.32 64.71 0.22
N LEU A 200 -73.20 65.59 -0.30
CA LEU A 200 -74.44 65.12 -0.93
C LEU A 200 -74.76 65.66 -2.33
N ALA A 201 -74.06 66.69 -2.84
CA ALA A 201 -74.28 67.18 -4.21
C ALA A 201 -73.08 66.97 -5.16
N LEU A 202 -71.87 66.79 -4.62
CA LEU A 202 -70.69 66.41 -5.38
C LEU A 202 -70.59 64.89 -5.59
N ASP A 203 -71.37 64.09 -4.86
CA ASP A 203 -71.20 62.64 -4.80
C ASP A 203 -71.64 61.94 -6.09
N SER A 204 -72.69 62.36 -6.81
CA SER A 204 -73.10 61.68 -8.04
C SER A 204 -72.12 61.90 -9.21
N ALA A 205 -71.63 63.14 -9.39
CA ALA A 205 -70.66 63.47 -10.44
C ALA A 205 -69.23 63.04 -10.07
N LYS A 206 -68.85 63.08 -8.78
CA LYS A 206 -67.59 62.48 -8.32
C LYS A 206 -67.64 60.97 -8.40
N GLN A 207 -68.76 60.30 -8.11
CA GLN A 207 -68.82 58.84 -8.19
C GLN A 207 -68.65 58.32 -9.62
N GLU A 208 -69.17 59.01 -10.63
CA GLU A 208 -68.97 58.57 -12.02
C GLU A 208 -67.53 58.83 -12.52
N ARG A 209 -66.92 59.96 -12.16
CA ARG A 209 -65.50 60.23 -12.45
C ARG A 209 -64.57 59.29 -11.68
N LEU A 210 -64.84 59.07 -10.40
CA LEU A 210 -64.09 58.13 -9.57
C LEU A 210 -64.29 56.69 -10.07
N ALA A 211 -65.46 56.32 -10.60
CA ALA A 211 -65.66 54.99 -11.19
C ALA A 211 -64.80 54.78 -12.45
N LYS A 212 -64.77 55.76 -13.37
CA LYS A 212 -63.93 55.69 -14.58
C LYS A 212 -62.44 55.75 -14.26
N GLU A 213 -62.05 56.58 -13.30
CA GLU A 213 -60.66 56.67 -12.81
C GLU A 213 -60.24 55.40 -12.06
N ASN A 214 -61.14 54.81 -11.27
CA ASN A 214 -60.91 53.53 -10.60
C ASN A 214 -60.84 52.37 -11.60
N GLU A 215 -61.64 52.36 -12.66
CA GLU A 215 -61.52 51.34 -13.73
C GLU A 215 -60.19 51.47 -14.49
N ALA A 216 -59.77 52.70 -14.82
CA ALA A 216 -58.48 52.95 -15.47
C ALA A 216 -57.31 52.56 -14.56
N ASN A 217 -57.37 52.94 -13.28
CA ASN A 217 -56.38 52.57 -12.27
C ASN A 217 -56.38 51.06 -12.00
N ALA A 218 -57.54 50.39 -11.98
CA ALA A 218 -57.65 48.95 -11.84
C ALA A 218 -57.05 48.20 -13.02
N ARG A 219 -57.23 48.69 -14.25
CA ARG A 219 -56.59 48.13 -15.45
C ARG A 219 -55.08 48.32 -15.42
N GLN A 220 -54.61 49.50 -15.04
CA GLN A 220 -53.17 49.79 -14.94
C GLN A 220 -52.51 48.97 -13.83
N GLN A 221 -53.20 48.77 -12.71
CA GLN A 221 -52.75 47.92 -11.61
C GLN A 221 -52.72 46.45 -12.04
N ALA A 222 -53.78 45.95 -12.67
CA ALA A 222 -53.81 44.58 -13.19
C ALA A 222 -52.70 44.30 -14.21
N GLN A 223 -52.29 45.31 -14.98
CA GLN A 223 -51.20 45.19 -15.95
C GLN A 223 -49.82 45.19 -15.25
N LYS A 224 -49.62 46.05 -14.25
CA LYS A 224 -48.42 46.00 -13.38
C LYS A 224 -48.32 44.69 -12.60
N ASP A 225 -49.44 44.15 -12.11
CA ASP A 225 -49.47 42.88 -11.39
C ASP A 225 -49.13 41.70 -12.32
N ARG A 226 -49.55 41.75 -13.59
CA ARG A 226 -49.14 40.76 -14.61
C ARG A 226 -47.65 40.84 -14.91
N ASP A 227 -47.11 42.04 -15.11
CA ASP A 227 -45.67 42.21 -15.36
C ASP A 227 -44.83 41.77 -14.15
N ALA A 228 -45.30 42.09 -12.93
CA ALA A 228 -44.69 41.62 -11.69
C ALA A 228 -44.75 40.09 -11.55
N ALA A 229 -45.85 39.45 -11.96
CA ALA A 229 -45.98 37.99 -11.94
C ALA A 229 -45.02 37.30 -12.92
N ILE A 230 -44.79 37.88 -14.10
CA ILE A 230 -43.84 37.36 -15.10
C ILE A 230 -42.40 37.47 -14.59
N VAL A 231 -42.04 38.61 -13.97
CA VAL A 231 -40.72 38.79 -13.34
C VAL A 231 -40.52 37.80 -12.20
N ALA A 232 -41.53 37.62 -11.34
CA ALA A 232 -41.48 36.65 -10.25
C ALA A 232 -41.32 35.19 -10.74
N GLN A 233 -41.95 34.81 -11.86
CA GLN A 233 -41.74 33.50 -12.48
C GLN A 233 -40.30 33.31 -12.99
N ARG A 234 -39.74 34.31 -13.68
CA ARG A 234 -38.35 34.25 -14.17
C ARG A 234 -37.35 34.18 -13.02
N ASP A 235 -37.56 34.95 -11.96
CA ASP A 235 -36.71 34.92 -10.78
C ASP A 235 -36.78 33.57 -10.06
N ALA A 236 -37.96 32.95 -10.00
CA ALA A 236 -38.14 31.60 -9.46
C ALA A 236 -37.41 30.53 -10.29
N GLU A 237 -37.43 30.64 -11.62
CA GLU A 237 -36.75 29.71 -12.53
C GLU A 237 -35.22 29.85 -12.46
N ILE A 238 -34.72 31.08 -12.35
CA ILE A 238 -33.30 31.37 -12.10
C ILE A 238 -32.87 30.86 -10.71
N ALA A 239 -33.71 30.99 -9.69
CA ALA A 239 -33.44 30.45 -8.36
C ALA A 239 -33.39 28.90 -8.38
N ALA A 240 -34.33 28.25 -9.07
CA ALA A 240 -34.38 26.80 -9.19
C ALA A 240 -33.16 26.22 -9.95
N THR A 241 -32.73 26.88 -11.02
CA THR A 241 -31.52 26.48 -11.78
C THR A 241 -30.25 26.64 -10.95
N LYS A 242 -30.09 27.76 -10.22
CA LYS A 242 -28.98 27.96 -9.28
C LYS A 242 -28.97 26.92 -8.16
N GLU A 243 -30.13 26.55 -7.63
CA GLU A 243 -30.23 25.51 -6.60
C GLU A 243 -29.84 24.12 -7.15
N ALA A 244 -30.27 23.78 -8.36
CA ALA A 244 -29.91 22.54 -9.03
C ALA A 244 -28.41 22.46 -9.33
N GLU A 245 -27.80 23.55 -9.78
CA GLU A 245 -26.37 23.64 -10.03
C GLU A 245 -25.56 23.58 -8.73
N ALA A 246 -25.99 24.27 -7.67
CA ALA A 246 -25.40 24.16 -6.34
C ALA A 246 -25.46 22.72 -5.79
N LYS A 247 -26.58 22.01 -6.00
CA LYS A 247 -26.70 20.59 -5.64
C LYS A 247 -25.74 19.71 -6.43
N ARG A 248 -25.56 19.94 -7.74
CA ARG A 248 -24.61 19.19 -8.58
C ARG A 248 -23.15 19.46 -8.21
N VAL A 249 -22.79 20.71 -7.94
CA VAL A 249 -21.45 21.07 -7.49
C VAL A 249 -21.18 20.45 -6.11
N ALA A 250 -22.16 20.48 -5.21
CA ALA A 250 -22.06 19.85 -3.89
C ALA A 250 -21.90 18.32 -3.98
N THR A 251 -22.62 17.64 -4.87
CA THR A 251 -22.45 16.18 -5.06
C THR A 251 -21.11 15.83 -5.69
N LYS A 252 -20.63 16.61 -6.67
CA LYS A 252 -19.30 16.42 -7.26
C LYS A 252 -18.18 16.63 -6.23
N ALA A 253 -18.22 17.73 -5.48
CA ALA A 253 -17.25 18.02 -4.42
C ALA A 253 -17.28 16.95 -3.32
N ARG A 254 -18.47 16.43 -2.98
CA ARG A 254 -18.62 15.31 -2.04
C ARG A 254 -17.94 14.04 -2.54
N ASN A 255 -18.12 13.69 -3.81
CA ASN A 255 -17.50 12.49 -4.40
C ASN A 255 -15.97 12.63 -4.48
N GLU A 256 -15.46 13.79 -4.87
CA GLU A 256 -14.01 14.06 -4.88
C GLU A 256 -13.40 14.00 -3.47
N ALA A 257 -14.12 14.48 -2.45
CA ALA A 257 -13.69 14.35 -1.06
C ALA A 257 -13.61 12.88 -0.60
N ILE A 258 -14.54 12.04 -1.05
CA ILE A 258 -14.54 10.59 -0.76
C ILE A 258 -13.33 9.91 -1.44
N ASP A 259 -13.05 10.23 -2.70
CA ASP A 259 -11.93 9.61 -3.42
C ASP A 259 -10.57 10.07 -2.87
N ASN A 260 -10.45 11.33 -2.45
CA ASN A 260 -9.25 11.83 -1.76
C ASN A 260 -9.06 11.16 -0.38
N ALA A 261 -10.14 10.94 0.36
CA ALA A 261 -10.09 10.20 1.62
C ALA A 261 -9.62 8.74 1.39
N ARG A 262 -10.10 8.07 0.34
CA ARG A 262 -9.65 6.72 -0.05
C ARG A 262 -8.16 6.68 -0.36
N ALA A 263 -7.67 7.60 -1.20
CA ALA A 263 -6.27 7.68 -1.57
C ALA A 263 -5.37 7.92 -0.34
N THR A 264 -5.80 8.80 0.56
CA THR A 264 -5.09 9.10 1.81
C THR A 264 -5.02 7.87 2.73
N LEU A 265 -6.13 7.16 2.91
CA LEU A 265 -6.19 5.95 3.75
C LEU A 265 -5.32 4.81 3.19
N LEU A 266 -5.32 4.62 1.87
CA LEU A 266 -4.44 3.64 1.21
C LEU A 266 -2.96 4.00 1.34
N GLY A 267 -2.61 5.29 1.20
CA GLY A 267 -1.25 5.79 1.42
C GLY A 267 -0.78 5.59 2.86
N ASN A 268 -1.65 5.86 3.84
CA ASN A 268 -1.37 5.61 5.25
C ASN A 268 -1.16 4.12 5.54
N TYR A 269 -2.02 3.27 4.99
CA TYR A 269 -1.90 1.81 5.10
C TYR A 269 -0.56 1.28 4.56
N GLN A 270 -0.17 1.71 3.35
CA GLN A 270 1.11 1.31 2.74
C GLN A 270 2.30 1.78 3.59
N SER A 271 2.23 3.00 4.13
CA SER A 271 3.28 3.56 4.98
C SER A 271 3.43 2.78 6.29
N LEU A 272 2.32 2.45 6.96
CA LEU A 272 2.32 1.66 8.19
C LEU A 272 2.85 0.24 7.97
N LEU A 273 2.49 -0.41 6.87
CA LEU A 273 3.07 -1.71 6.50
C LEU A 273 4.59 -1.63 6.30
N GLY A 274 5.06 -0.62 5.56
CA GLY A 274 6.50 -0.40 5.35
C GLY A 274 7.25 -0.19 6.66
N LEU A 275 6.70 0.64 7.56
CA LEU A 275 7.25 0.88 8.89
C LEU A 275 7.23 -0.37 9.77
N ALA A 276 6.12 -1.13 9.77
CA ALA A 276 6.02 -2.36 10.55
C ALA A 276 7.05 -3.40 10.08
N MET A 277 7.27 -3.51 8.77
CA MET A 277 8.31 -4.39 8.21
C MET A 277 9.71 -3.93 8.61
N LEU A 278 10.00 -2.64 8.55
CA LEU A 278 11.28 -2.07 8.97
C LEU A 278 11.54 -2.34 10.46
N GLN A 279 10.57 -2.08 11.33
CA GLN A 279 10.69 -2.36 12.77
C GLN A 279 10.95 -3.85 13.03
N ASN A 280 10.34 -4.74 12.25
CA ASN A 280 10.63 -6.17 12.35
C ASN A 280 12.09 -6.50 11.94
N THR A 281 12.61 -5.90 10.86
CA THR A 281 14.00 -6.10 10.45
C THR A 281 15.02 -5.60 11.48
N LEU A 282 14.64 -4.58 12.26
CA LEU A 282 15.41 -4.05 13.38
C LEU A 282 15.21 -4.85 14.69
N SER A 283 14.51 -5.98 14.64
CA SER A 283 14.13 -6.81 15.80
C SER A 283 13.25 -6.09 16.84
N ASN A 284 12.62 -4.96 16.49
CA ASN A 284 11.67 -4.26 17.35
C ASN A 284 10.24 -4.76 17.12
N VAL A 285 10.03 -6.00 17.56
CA VAL A 285 8.78 -6.76 17.34
C VAL A 285 7.58 -6.11 18.01
N GLN A 286 7.74 -5.54 19.20
CA GLN A 286 6.67 -4.87 19.94
C GLN A 286 6.16 -3.62 19.19
N ARG A 287 7.07 -2.79 18.67
CA ARG A 287 6.70 -1.61 17.88
C ARG A 287 6.06 -1.98 16.55
N SER A 288 6.59 -3.03 15.89
CA SER A 288 5.96 -3.56 14.67
C SER A 288 4.53 -4.05 14.96
N GLY A 289 4.30 -4.73 16.09
CA GLY A 289 2.97 -5.15 16.52
C GLY A 289 2.00 -3.98 16.76
N GLN A 290 2.48 -2.89 17.38
CA GLN A 290 1.69 -1.66 17.57
C GLN A 290 1.27 -1.04 16.23
N LEU A 291 2.20 -0.93 15.28
CA LEU A 291 1.91 -0.37 13.94
C LEU A 291 0.91 -1.23 13.15
N LEU A 292 0.95 -2.56 13.32
CA LEU A 292 -0.09 -3.43 12.76
C LEU A 292 -1.45 -3.25 13.46
N GLY A 293 -1.46 -3.01 14.78
CA GLY A 293 -2.69 -2.67 15.51
C GLY A 293 -3.32 -1.34 15.06
N GLU A 294 -2.52 -0.37 14.62
CA GLU A 294 -3.03 0.87 14.02
C GLU A 294 -3.76 0.62 12.69
N ILE A 295 -3.34 -0.40 11.92
CA ILE A 295 -4.03 -0.81 10.68
C ILE A 295 -5.43 -1.37 10.97
N ASP A 296 -5.63 -2.09 12.09
CA ASP A 296 -6.95 -2.59 12.50
C ASP A 296 -7.94 -1.42 12.75
N SER A 297 -7.42 -0.30 13.29
CA SER A 297 -8.22 0.91 13.50
C SER A 297 -8.62 1.58 12.18
N ILE A 298 -7.74 1.56 11.18
CA ILE A 298 -8.01 2.11 9.83
C ILE A 298 -9.07 1.26 9.11
N GLU A 299 -9.01 -0.07 9.20
CA GLU A 299 -10.02 -0.96 8.60
C GLU A 299 -11.41 -0.73 9.21
N SER A 300 -11.46 -0.46 10.52
CA SER A 300 -12.70 -0.12 11.24
C SER A 300 -13.26 1.24 10.80
N GLN A 301 -12.39 2.25 10.64
CA GLN A 301 -12.79 3.58 10.14
C GLN A 301 -13.29 3.51 8.69
N LEU A 302 -12.61 2.73 7.84
CA LEU A 302 -13.07 2.45 6.48
C LEU A 302 -14.48 1.86 6.54
N SER A 303 -14.65 0.72 7.22
CA SER A 303 -15.92 0.02 7.30
C SER A 303 -17.06 0.93 7.75
N ASN A 304 -16.84 1.76 8.77
CA ASN A 304 -17.84 2.71 9.28
C ASN A 304 -18.17 3.84 8.28
N SER A 305 -17.18 4.34 7.53
CA SER A 305 -17.40 5.35 6.49
C SER A 305 -18.17 4.83 5.27
N PHE A 306 -18.03 3.52 4.96
CA PHE A 306 -18.69 2.86 3.83
C PHE A 306 -20.13 2.41 4.13
N VAL A 307 -20.44 1.96 5.36
CA VAL A 307 -21.81 1.55 5.76
C VAL A 307 -22.84 2.70 5.65
N ALA A 308 -22.39 3.95 5.73
CA ALA A 308 -23.24 5.13 5.61
C ALA A 308 -23.69 5.46 4.17
N GLN A 309 -23.17 4.76 3.14
CA GLN A 309 -23.39 5.13 1.74
C GLN A 309 -23.77 3.91 0.90
N SER A 310 -25.00 3.93 0.40
CA SER A 310 -25.72 2.81 -0.19
C SER A 310 -25.05 2.21 -1.43
N THR A 311 -24.34 1.09 -1.26
CA THR A 311 -24.31 -0.14 -2.10
C THR A 311 -23.19 -1.04 -1.55
N PRO A 312 -23.35 -2.38 -1.50
CA PRO A 312 -22.38 -3.28 -0.91
C PRO A 312 -21.20 -3.51 -1.87
N ALA A 313 -20.43 -2.47 -2.16
CA ALA A 313 -19.07 -2.65 -2.66
C ALA A 313 -18.26 -3.23 -1.49
N THR A 314 -17.92 -4.51 -1.58
CA THR A 314 -17.15 -5.21 -0.56
C THR A 314 -15.80 -4.52 -0.41
N VAL A 315 -15.59 -3.82 0.70
CA VAL A 315 -14.30 -3.19 1.01
C VAL A 315 -13.24 -4.30 1.03
N PRO A 316 -12.15 -4.21 0.22
CA PRO A 316 -11.08 -5.19 0.27
C PRO A 316 -10.46 -5.19 1.67
N SER A 317 -10.35 -6.35 2.30
CA SER A 317 -9.74 -6.42 3.64
C SER A 317 -8.29 -5.94 3.60
N LEU A 318 -7.95 -5.10 4.56
CA LEU A 318 -6.58 -4.61 4.75
C LEU A 318 -5.66 -5.68 5.35
N LYS A 319 -6.20 -6.84 5.76
CA LYS A 319 -5.46 -8.01 6.26
C LYS A 319 -4.99 -8.92 5.12
N ASN A 320 -4.33 -8.33 4.14
CA ASN A 320 -3.77 -9.02 2.99
C ASN A 320 -2.50 -9.82 3.35
N TRP A 321 -1.84 -10.40 2.34
CA TRP A 321 -0.64 -11.21 2.52
C TRP A 321 0.48 -10.47 3.26
N ALA A 322 0.70 -9.19 2.94
CA ALA A 322 1.80 -8.40 3.47
C ALA A 322 1.62 -8.14 4.97
N TYR A 323 0.40 -7.74 5.36
CA TYR A 323 0.01 -7.64 6.77
C TYR A 323 0.31 -8.94 7.52
N ARG A 324 -0.21 -10.06 7.03
CA ARG A 324 -0.07 -11.38 7.66
C ARG A 324 1.37 -11.86 7.76
N ARG A 325 2.20 -11.57 6.75
CA ARG A 325 3.64 -11.89 6.81
C ARG A 325 4.32 -11.12 7.93
N ILE A 326 4.06 -9.83 8.06
CA ILE A 326 4.67 -9.03 9.13
C ILE A 326 4.14 -9.49 10.50
N THR A 327 2.85 -9.82 10.61
CA THR A 327 2.28 -10.45 11.81
C THR A 327 3.02 -11.74 12.18
N LEU A 328 3.26 -12.62 11.20
CA LEU A 328 3.99 -13.87 11.43
C LEU A 328 5.45 -13.61 11.81
N LEU A 329 6.10 -12.60 11.22
CA LEU A 329 7.45 -12.20 11.60
C LEU A 329 7.49 -11.57 13.00
N ASN A 330 6.38 -11.02 13.50
CA ASN A 330 6.24 -10.46 14.84
C ASN A 330 5.98 -11.51 15.92
N ASN A 331 5.90 -12.79 15.56
CA ASN A 331 5.92 -13.87 16.54
C ASN A 331 7.35 -14.00 17.09
N SER A 332 7.59 -13.37 18.25
CA SER A 332 8.87 -13.37 18.99
C SER A 332 9.24 -14.73 19.57
N ASP A 333 8.29 -15.66 19.56
CA ASP A 333 8.39 -17.07 19.96
C ASP A 333 8.95 -17.97 18.85
N ILE A 334 9.04 -17.49 17.61
CA ILE A 334 9.67 -18.25 16.52
C ILE A 334 11.18 -18.15 16.68
N LEU A 335 11.79 -19.26 17.10
CA LEU A 335 13.23 -19.42 17.20
C LEU A 335 13.91 -19.14 15.85
N ARG A 336 14.77 -18.11 15.83
CA ARG A 336 15.50 -17.69 14.63
C ARG A 336 16.90 -18.29 14.67
N THR A 337 17.29 -19.01 13.61
CA THR A 337 18.69 -19.45 13.42
C THR A 337 19.28 -18.71 12.23
N LYS A 338 20.51 -18.20 12.39
CA LYS A 338 21.23 -17.56 11.29
C LYS A 338 21.71 -18.66 10.34
N LEU A 339 21.04 -18.81 9.21
CA LEU A 339 21.54 -19.62 8.10
C LEU A 339 22.82 -18.97 7.56
N LEU A 340 23.83 -19.78 7.24
CA LEU A 340 25.14 -19.32 6.79
C LEU A 340 25.08 -18.67 5.39
N ASP A 341 24.06 -19.04 4.58
CA ASP A 341 23.90 -18.61 3.19
C ASP A 341 22.39 -18.47 2.84
N PRO A 342 21.95 -17.40 2.15
CA PRO A 342 20.58 -17.23 1.67
C PRO A 342 20.08 -18.29 0.66
N ARG A 343 20.96 -19.12 0.07
CA ARG A 343 20.58 -20.23 -0.83
C ARG A 343 20.78 -21.62 -0.20
N ALA A 344 20.68 -21.73 1.12
CA ALA A 344 20.87 -23.00 1.80
C ALA A 344 19.74 -24.00 1.51
N SER A 345 20.12 -25.25 1.20
CA SER A 345 19.20 -26.40 1.22
C SER A 345 19.01 -26.85 2.67
N TRP A 346 17.80 -27.24 3.04
CA TRP A 346 17.51 -27.71 4.40
C TRP A 346 16.50 -28.84 4.41
N SER A 347 16.59 -29.67 5.44
CA SER A 347 15.69 -30.81 5.67
C SER A 347 15.59 -31.09 7.16
N ILE A 348 14.43 -31.51 7.65
CA ILE A 348 14.17 -31.85 9.05
C ILE A 348 13.82 -33.33 9.13
N ALA A 349 14.39 -34.04 10.10
CA ALA A 349 14.09 -35.44 10.33
C ALA A 349 12.71 -35.61 11.00
N ASP A 350 11.92 -36.56 10.49
CA ASP A 350 10.56 -36.78 10.97
C ASP A 350 10.48 -37.39 12.38
N GLN A 351 11.46 -38.22 12.76
CA GLN A 351 11.42 -39.02 14.00
C GLN A 351 12.55 -38.64 14.97
N SER A 352 13.41 -37.70 14.60
CA SER A 352 14.53 -37.25 15.43
C SER A 352 14.62 -35.72 15.43
N PRO A 353 15.10 -35.11 16.53
CA PRO A 353 15.17 -33.66 16.67
C PRO A 353 16.41 -33.12 15.95
N PHE A 354 16.57 -33.43 14.67
CA PHE A 354 17.72 -32.98 13.88
C PHE A 354 17.26 -32.29 12.59
N ALA A 355 17.97 -31.23 12.25
CA ALA A 355 17.90 -30.58 10.95
C ALA A 355 19.24 -30.72 10.22
N LEU A 356 19.17 -30.75 8.91
CA LEU A 356 20.30 -30.76 8.01
C LEU A 356 20.29 -29.47 7.21
N ILE A 357 21.42 -28.78 7.13
CA ILE A 357 21.57 -27.51 6.43
C ILE A 357 22.80 -27.60 5.54
N GLY A 358 22.64 -27.36 4.25
CA GLY A 358 23.72 -27.31 3.27
C GLY A 358 23.79 -25.95 2.58
N ASP A 359 25.00 -25.45 2.29
CA ASP A 359 25.21 -24.12 1.69
C ASP A 359 25.94 -24.16 0.33
N GLN A 360 26.18 -22.99 -0.28
CA GLN A 360 26.88 -22.91 -1.57
C GLN A 360 28.39 -23.17 -1.47
N SER A 361 28.98 -23.10 -0.27
CA SER A 361 30.38 -23.46 -0.08
C SER A 361 30.60 -24.98 -0.19
N GLY A 362 29.50 -25.74 -0.22
CA GLY A 362 29.54 -27.20 -0.21
C GLY A 362 29.66 -27.77 1.19
N ARG A 363 29.41 -26.97 2.21
CA ARG A 363 29.38 -27.40 3.61
C ARG A 363 27.97 -27.85 3.96
N ILE A 364 27.88 -28.99 4.63
CA ILE A 364 26.64 -29.54 5.14
C ILE A 364 26.78 -29.87 6.63
N GLU A 365 25.81 -29.43 7.42
CA GLU A 365 25.80 -29.56 8.87
C GLU A 365 24.53 -30.25 9.35
N ARG A 366 24.67 -31.19 10.28
CA ARG A 366 23.57 -31.66 11.12
C ARG A 366 23.50 -30.82 12.38
N ARG A 367 22.33 -30.26 12.68
CA ARG A 367 22.07 -29.45 13.87
C ARG A 367 20.97 -30.06 14.74
N PRO A 368 21.18 -30.14 16.06
CA PRO A 368 20.12 -30.46 17.01
C PRO A 368 19.03 -29.38 17.01
N LEU A 369 17.78 -29.82 17.03
CA LEU A 369 16.60 -28.99 17.25
C LEU A 369 16.24 -29.05 18.74
N GLU A 370 16.91 -28.23 19.55
CA GLU A 370 16.63 -28.17 20.99
C GLU A 370 15.26 -27.51 21.26
N LYS A 371 14.51 -28.06 22.23
CA LYS A 371 13.18 -27.57 22.62
C LYS A 371 13.19 -26.15 23.21
N ASN A 372 14.34 -25.65 23.65
CA ASN A 372 14.45 -24.40 24.42
C ASN A 372 15.12 -23.26 23.66
N GLY A 373 15.37 -23.41 22.35
CA GLY A 373 15.84 -22.28 21.56
C GLY A 373 17.27 -21.84 21.76
N GLN A 374 18.08 -22.60 22.50
CA GLN A 374 19.51 -22.39 22.47
C GLN A 374 20.07 -22.87 21.13
N HIS A 375 20.98 -22.07 20.58
CA HIS A 375 21.73 -22.43 19.38
C HIS A 375 22.62 -23.62 19.73
N SER A 376 22.15 -24.83 19.41
CA SER A 376 23.03 -25.98 19.45
C SER A 376 24.01 -25.88 18.29
N THR A 377 25.31 -25.91 18.60
CA THR A 377 26.37 -25.99 17.61
C THR A 377 26.14 -27.20 16.70
N SER A 378 26.59 -27.13 15.44
CA SER A 378 26.54 -28.30 14.54
C SER A 378 27.20 -29.49 15.23
N ASP A 379 26.49 -30.59 15.34
CA ASP A 379 27.03 -31.80 15.96
C ASP A 379 27.92 -32.55 14.96
N HIS A 380 27.53 -32.56 13.68
CA HIS A 380 28.33 -33.16 12.59
C HIS A 380 28.39 -32.21 11.39
N SER A 381 29.52 -32.20 10.69
CA SER A 381 29.81 -31.27 9.59
C SER A 381 30.65 -31.98 8.53
N LEU A 382 30.22 -31.93 7.27
CA LEU A 382 30.94 -32.46 6.12
C LEU A 382 31.14 -31.33 5.08
N THR A 383 32.30 -31.29 4.43
CA THR A 383 32.59 -30.32 3.36
C THR A 383 32.92 -31.06 2.07
N LEU A 384 32.08 -30.87 1.05
CA LEU A 384 32.18 -31.54 -0.25
C LEU A 384 32.85 -30.67 -1.32
N GLY A 385 33.19 -29.42 -1.01
CA GLY A 385 33.89 -28.48 -1.91
C GLY A 385 33.11 -28.10 -3.18
N ARG A 386 31.84 -28.49 -3.26
CA ARG A 386 30.91 -28.23 -4.38
C ARG A 386 29.57 -27.77 -3.80
N PRO A 387 28.93 -26.74 -4.37
CA PRO A 387 27.67 -26.23 -3.86
C PRO A 387 26.62 -27.32 -3.62
N ILE A 388 25.97 -27.30 -2.46
CA ILE A 388 24.88 -28.22 -2.17
C ILE A 388 23.63 -27.76 -2.95
N VAL A 389 23.12 -28.64 -3.81
CA VAL A 389 21.91 -28.39 -4.61
C VAL A 389 20.66 -28.77 -3.81
N SER A 390 20.69 -29.94 -3.17
CA SER A 390 19.58 -30.46 -2.37
C SER A 390 20.10 -31.44 -1.33
N ALA A 391 19.50 -31.44 -0.15
CA ALA A 391 19.82 -32.38 0.91
C ALA A 391 18.56 -32.89 1.61
N ALA A 392 18.56 -34.17 1.98
CA ALA A 392 17.46 -34.82 2.70
C ALA A 392 18.00 -35.69 3.84
N ILE A 393 17.57 -35.43 5.07
CA ILE A 393 17.94 -36.23 6.23
C ILE A 393 16.96 -37.40 6.41
N ALA A 394 17.48 -38.58 6.78
CA ALA A 394 16.66 -39.75 7.05
C ALA A 394 15.78 -39.50 8.29
N PRO A 395 14.62 -40.17 8.41
CA PRO A 395 13.71 -40.00 9.55
C PRO A 395 14.39 -40.19 10.91
N ASP A 396 15.34 -41.13 11.01
CA ASP A 396 16.10 -41.44 12.22
C ASP A 396 17.23 -40.44 12.53
N GLY A 397 17.58 -39.57 11.58
CA GLY A 397 18.63 -38.56 11.71
C GLY A 397 20.07 -39.06 11.55
N ASN A 398 20.28 -40.33 11.15
CA ASN A 398 21.61 -40.96 11.10
C ASN A 398 22.23 -40.98 9.71
N ASP A 399 21.40 -40.94 8.67
CA ASP A 399 21.84 -40.88 7.28
C ASP A 399 21.30 -39.61 6.61
N ALA A 400 22.02 -39.12 5.60
CA ALA A 400 21.58 -38.04 4.74
C ALA A 400 21.89 -38.34 3.28
N ILE A 401 21.03 -37.89 2.38
CA ILE A 401 21.31 -37.86 0.95
C ILE A 401 21.61 -36.42 0.56
N VAL A 402 22.71 -36.25 -0.17
CA VAL A 402 23.23 -34.96 -0.57
C VAL A 402 23.45 -34.96 -2.07
N SER A 403 22.85 -33.98 -2.74
CA SER A 403 23.07 -33.67 -4.14
C SER A 403 23.91 -32.41 -4.25
N VAL A 404 24.98 -32.50 -5.03
CA VAL A 404 25.96 -31.43 -5.24
C VAL A 404 26.01 -31.00 -6.71
N ALA A 405 26.41 -29.74 -6.95
CA ALA A 405 26.49 -29.16 -8.29
C ALA A 405 27.36 -30.02 -9.22
N ALA A 406 26.90 -30.29 -10.45
CA ALA A 406 27.50 -31.30 -11.32
C ALA A 406 28.95 -30.96 -11.74
N LYS A 407 29.82 -31.97 -11.78
CA LYS A 407 31.19 -31.87 -12.29
C LYS A 407 31.52 -33.12 -13.12
N PRO A 408 32.12 -32.97 -14.32
CA PRO A 408 32.41 -34.12 -15.18
C PRO A 408 33.23 -35.21 -14.48
N GLY A 409 32.78 -36.46 -14.57
CA GLY A 409 33.47 -37.63 -14.01
C GLY A 409 33.33 -37.81 -12.49
N GLU A 410 32.64 -36.92 -11.79
CA GLU A 410 32.41 -37.03 -10.34
C GLU A 410 30.94 -37.35 -10.03
N PRO A 411 30.65 -38.12 -8.96
CA PRO A 411 29.29 -38.36 -8.53
C PRO A 411 28.61 -37.06 -8.10
N THR A 412 27.32 -36.94 -8.39
CA THR A 412 26.49 -35.80 -7.98
C THR A 412 25.56 -36.13 -6.82
N LEU A 413 25.27 -37.41 -6.57
CA LEU A 413 24.41 -37.89 -5.48
C LEU A 413 25.21 -38.77 -4.52
N LEU A 414 25.22 -38.40 -3.24
CA LEU A 414 26.00 -39.04 -2.20
C LEU A 414 25.09 -39.42 -1.03
N ARG A 415 25.28 -40.61 -0.47
CA ARG A 415 24.76 -40.98 0.85
C ARG A 415 25.83 -40.70 1.90
N TRP A 416 25.55 -39.80 2.83
CA TRP A 416 26.38 -39.53 3.99
C TRP A 416 25.82 -40.26 5.20
N SER A 417 26.54 -41.26 5.68
CA SER A 417 26.28 -41.86 6.99
C SER A 417 26.91 -40.97 8.05
N ILE A 418 26.07 -40.21 8.73
CA ILE A 418 26.46 -39.14 9.65
C ILE A 418 27.20 -39.73 10.85
N THR A 419 26.67 -40.82 11.42
CA THR A 419 27.27 -41.50 12.60
C THR A 419 28.61 -42.16 12.32
N ARG A 420 28.87 -42.53 11.07
CA ARG A 420 30.14 -43.18 10.64
C ARG A 420 31.07 -42.22 9.91
N ASP A 421 30.64 -40.98 9.74
CA ASP A 421 31.22 -39.95 8.90
C ASP A 421 31.77 -40.47 7.57
N LYS A 422 30.94 -41.23 6.85
CA LYS A 422 31.33 -41.88 5.58
C LYS A 422 30.37 -41.49 4.47
N THR A 423 30.91 -41.08 3.34
CA THR A 423 30.15 -40.80 2.12
C THR A 423 30.27 -41.96 1.13
N ILE A 424 29.14 -42.40 0.58
CA ILE A 424 29.04 -43.44 -0.43
C ILE A 424 28.36 -42.83 -1.66
N PRO A 425 29.01 -42.84 -2.84
CA PRO A 425 28.36 -42.44 -4.09
C PRO A 425 27.18 -43.36 -4.42
N LEU A 426 26.06 -42.77 -4.83
CA LEU A 426 24.94 -43.52 -5.38
C LEU A 426 25.05 -43.56 -6.91
N GLU A 427 24.74 -44.72 -7.49
CA GLU A 427 24.72 -44.86 -8.94
C GLU A 427 23.60 -44.02 -9.55
N LEU A 428 23.97 -43.26 -10.58
CA LEU A 428 23.06 -42.43 -11.35
C LEU A 428 23.13 -42.83 -12.83
N PRO A 429 21.98 -42.92 -13.51
CA PRO A 429 21.95 -43.15 -14.94
C PRO A 429 22.37 -41.93 -15.77
N HIS A 430 22.59 -40.76 -15.14
CA HIS A 430 23.05 -39.53 -15.79
C HIS A 430 23.85 -38.65 -14.82
N SER A 431 24.70 -37.77 -15.35
CA SER A 431 25.56 -36.85 -14.58
C SER A 431 24.85 -35.56 -14.10
N GLY A 432 23.55 -35.66 -13.84
CA GLY A 432 22.70 -34.49 -13.57
C GLY A 432 22.57 -34.17 -12.09
N GLU A 433 22.20 -32.93 -11.79
CA GLU A 433 21.90 -32.47 -10.44
C GLU A 433 20.50 -32.90 -10.02
N MET A 434 20.34 -33.35 -8.78
CA MET A 434 19.04 -33.76 -8.24
C MET A 434 18.50 -32.65 -7.30
N PRO A 435 17.63 -31.74 -7.77
CA PRO A 435 17.06 -30.67 -6.94
C PRO A 435 16.01 -31.17 -5.95
N PHE A 436 15.34 -32.28 -6.23
CA PHE A 436 14.25 -32.79 -5.41
C PHE A 436 14.59 -34.18 -4.90
N ILE A 437 14.75 -34.32 -3.58
CA ILE A 437 15.13 -35.59 -2.92
C ILE A 437 14.25 -35.76 -1.68
N ARG A 438 13.71 -36.97 -1.50
CA ARG A 438 12.98 -37.35 -0.29
C ARG A 438 13.30 -38.79 0.12
N TRP A 439 13.28 -39.04 1.42
CA TRP A 439 13.30 -40.39 1.97
C TRP A 439 11.91 -41.00 1.94
N ILE A 440 11.83 -42.30 1.66
CA ILE A 440 10.58 -43.06 1.59
C ILE A 440 10.69 -44.31 2.48
N ARG A 441 9.55 -44.96 2.75
CA ARG A 441 9.51 -46.23 3.50
C ARG A 441 10.20 -46.16 4.86
N GLN A 442 10.02 -45.05 5.59
CA GLN A 442 10.69 -44.79 6.87
C GLN A 442 12.22 -44.89 6.80
N GLY A 443 12.82 -44.34 5.74
CA GLY A 443 14.28 -44.35 5.55
C GLY A 443 14.83 -45.59 4.84
N LYS A 444 13.97 -46.53 4.43
CA LYS A 444 14.39 -47.74 3.68
C LYS A 444 14.52 -47.53 2.17
N GLY A 445 14.19 -46.36 1.66
CA GLY A 445 14.41 -46.01 0.27
C GLY A 445 14.51 -44.50 0.07
N ILE A 446 14.92 -44.12 -1.13
CA ILE A 446 15.09 -42.72 -1.52
C ILE A 446 14.39 -42.52 -2.85
N VAL A 447 13.74 -41.38 -3.03
CA VAL A 447 13.26 -40.91 -4.33
C VAL A 447 13.94 -39.59 -4.66
N ALA A 448 14.37 -39.45 -5.91
CA ALA A 448 14.92 -38.21 -6.43
C ALA A 448 14.41 -37.90 -7.84
N GLY A 449 14.25 -36.61 -8.15
CA GLY A 449 13.73 -36.13 -9.43
C GLY A 449 14.63 -35.09 -10.11
N ILE A 450 14.74 -35.20 -11.43
CA ILE A 450 15.37 -34.22 -12.33
C ILE A 450 14.48 -34.03 -13.58
N ASN A 451 14.83 -33.08 -14.44
CA ASN A 451 14.27 -32.93 -15.78
C ASN A 451 14.20 -34.29 -16.51
N GLY A 452 12.99 -34.81 -16.74
CA GLY A 452 12.76 -36.01 -17.53
C GLY A 452 12.50 -37.31 -16.76
N GLY A 453 12.38 -37.28 -15.42
CA GLY A 453 11.89 -38.44 -14.67
C GLY A 453 12.06 -38.40 -13.16
N LEU A 454 11.64 -39.48 -12.51
CA LEU A 454 11.86 -39.78 -11.10
C LEU A 454 12.55 -41.14 -10.99
N TRP A 455 13.46 -41.26 -10.01
CA TRP A 455 14.20 -42.46 -9.72
C TRP A 455 14.03 -42.83 -8.25
N VAL A 456 13.99 -44.13 -7.99
CA VAL A 456 13.87 -44.72 -6.66
C VAL A 456 15.05 -45.63 -6.40
N TRP A 457 15.67 -45.46 -5.24
CA TRP A 457 16.70 -46.35 -4.71
C TRP A 457 16.10 -47.12 -3.54
N ASN A 458 16.16 -48.45 -3.60
CA ASN A 458 15.92 -49.28 -2.44
C ASN A 458 17.21 -49.30 -1.60
N SER A 459 17.10 -49.15 -0.27
CA SER A 459 18.26 -49.21 0.64
C SER A 459 19.01 -50.55 0.58
N ILE A 460 18.36 -51.59 0.05
CA ILE A 460 18.87 -52.97 -0.01
C ILE A 460 19.69 -53.22 -1.28
N ASP A 461 19.27 -52.69 -2.43
CA ASP A 461 19.81 -53.11 -3.74
C ASP A 461 20.74 -52.07 -4.39
N GLY A 462 20.77 -50.83 -3.88
CA GLY A 462 21.66 -49.73 -4.33
C GLY A 462 21.44 -49.21 -5.76
N SER A 463 20.78 -49.99 -6.63
CA SER A 463 20.53 -49.67 -8.03
C SER A 463 19.27 -48.79 -8.21
N PRO A 464 19.34 -47.75 -9.05
CA PRO A 464 18.20 -46.88 -9.32
C PRO A 464 17.16 -47.58 -10.21
N LYS A 465 15.89 -47.50 -9.82
CA LYS A 465 14.73 -47.85 -10.67
C LYS A 465 14.03 -46.58 -11.12
N ARG A 466 13.75 -46.47 -12.42
CA ARG A 466 13.04 -45.30 -12.99
C ARG A 466 11.54 -45.50 -12.89
N ILE A 467 10.83 -44.48 -12.41
CA ILE A 467 9.36 -44.43 -12.43
C ILE A 467 8.89 -43.98 -13.81
N ASN A 468 7.84 -44.60 -14.32
CA ASN A 468 7.26 -44.25 -15.61
C ASN A 468 6.49 -42.91 -15.54
N CYS A 469 7.19 -41.79 -15.70
CA CYS A 469 6.60 -40.46 -15.73
C CYS A 469 7.30 -39.56 -16.76
N ARG A 470 6.55 -38.62 -17.37
CA ARG A 470 7.06 -37.64 -18.34
C ARG A 470 6.87 -36.24 -17.79
N GLY A 471 7.88 -35.39 -17.94
CA GLY A 471 7.85 -33.99 -17.49
C GLY A 471 9.04 -33.60 -16.63
N GLN A 472 9.15 -32.31 -16.35
CA GLN A 472 10.10 -31.72 -15.42
C GLN A 472 9.49 -31.67 -14.02
N VAL A 473 10.14 -32.32 -13.06
CA VAL A 473 9.75 -32.25 -11.64
C VAL A 473 9.92 -30.80 -11.15
N ARG A 474 8.89 -30.25 -10.50
CA ARG A 474 8.89 -28.91 -9.90
C ARG A 474 8.88 -28.95 -8.37
N THR A 475 8.29 -29.99 -7.80
CA THR A 475 8.35 -30.31 -6.38
C THR A 475 8.10 -31.80 -6.18
N LEU A 476 8.51 -32.33 -5.04
CA LEU A 476 8.34 -33.73 -4.67
C LEU A 476 8.14 -33.83 -3.15
N GLU A 477 7.07 -34.48 -2.74
CA GLU A 477 6.73 -34.70 -1.33
C GLU A 477 6.21 -36.11 -1.10
N THR A 478 6.48 -36.68 0.08
CA THR A 478 6.09 -38.05 0.41
C THR A 478 4.77 -38.09 1.18
N ILE A 479 3.98 -39.14 0.95
CA ILE A 479 2.63 -39.30 1.49
C ILE A 479 2.47 -40.65 2.20
N GLY A 480 1.73 -40.63 3.31
CA GLY A 480 1.35 -41.82 4.08
C GLY A 480 2.16 -42.02 5.35
N GLN A 481 1.60 -42.77 6.30
CA GLN A 481 2.24 -43.10 7.58
C GLN A 481 3.54 -43.90 7.43
N ASP A 482 3.66 -44.64 6.34
CA ASP A 482 4.82 -45.43 5.93
C ASP A 482 5.67 -44.73 4.86
N GLN A 483 5.24 -43.58 4.31
CA GLN A 483 5.88 -42.93 3.16
C GLN A 483 6.06 -43.87 1.95
N SER A 484 5.11 -44.80 1.70
CA SER A 484 5.15 -45.72 0.55
C SER A 484 4.75 -45.08 -0.78
N ASN A 485 4.11 -43.91 -0.72
CA ASN A 485 3.72 -43.13 -1.88
C ASN A 485 4.34 -41.73 -1.82
N ALA A 486 4.38 -41.03 -2.96
CA ALA A 486 4.71 -39.61 -3.02
C ALA A 486 3.77 -38.87 -3.94
N VAL A 487 3.65 -37.57 -3.72
CA VAL A 487 3.08 -36.65 -4.69
C VAL A 487 4.14 -35.69 -5.15
N GLY A 488 4.23 -35.53 -6.46
CA GLY A 488 5.03 -34.48 -7.06
C GLY A 488 4.19 -33.63 -7.99
N VAL A 489 4.71 -32.45 -8.28
CA VAL A 489 4.20 -31.58 -9.31
C VAL A 489 5.14 -31.68 -10.50
N LEU A 490 4.61 -32.05 -11.66
CA LEU A 490 5.36 -32.17 -12.91
C LEU A 490 4.93 -31.08 -13.89
N ALA A 491 5.87 -30.33 -14.43
CA ALA A 491 5.68 -29.58 -15.66
C ALA A 491 5.80 -30.53 -16.86
N LEU A 492 4.68 -30.82 -17.51
CA LEU A 492 4.58 -31.72 -18.66
C LEU A 492 5.19 -31.08 -19.93
N PRO A 493 5.59 -31.88 -20.94
CA PRO A 493 6.21 -31.38 -22.17
C PRO A 493 5.36 -30.40 -22.99
N ASN A 494 4.03 -30.43 -22.81
CA ASN A 494 3.08 -29.52 -23.43
C ASN A 494 2.97 -28.16 -22.70
N GLY A 495 3.80 -27.92 -21.68
CA GLY A 495 3.82 -26.69 -20.89
C GLY A 495 2.80 -26.64 -19.75
N SER A 496 1.89 -27.62 -19.65
CA SER A 496 0.97 -27.70 -18.51
C SER A 496 1.64 -28.35 -17.30
N VAL A 497 1.12 -28.06 -16.11
CA VAL A 497 1.59 -28.62 -14.85
C VAL A 497 0.52 -29.57 -14.31
N ALA A 498 0.94 -30.78 -13.92
CA ALA A 498 0.10 -31.81 -13.34
C ALA A 498 0.58 -32.18 -11.93
N CYS A 499 -0.37 -32.42 -11.04
CA CYS A 499 -0.11 -33.12 -9.79
C CYS A 499 -0.10 -34.62 -10.10
N VAL A 500 0.86 -35.37 -9.58
CA VAL A 500 1.01 -36.80 -9.89
C VAL A 500 1.25 -37.56 -8.60
N LEU A 501 0.44 -38.61 -8.38
CA LEU A 501 0.64 -39.57 -7.31
C LEU A 501 1.57 -40.68 -7.81
N PHE A 502 2.64 -40.93 -7.08
CA PHE A 502 3.62 -41.96 -7.37
C PHE A 502 3.44 -43.11 -6.39
N ASP A 503 3.26 -44.31 -6.93
CA ASP A 503 3.27 -45.57 -6.19
C ASP A 503 4.65 -46.20 -6.37
N PHE A 504 5.43 -46.26 -5.29
CA PHE A 504 6.80 -46.77 -5.35
C PHE A 504 6.89 -48.30 -5.36
N ASP A 505 5.84 -49.01 -4.96
CA ASP A 505 5.79 -50.47 -5.06
C ASP A 505 5.49 -50.90 -6.50
N ARG A 506 4.63 -50.15 -7.19
CA ARG A 506 4.28 -50.40 -8.60
C ARG A 506 5.21 -49.75 -9.61
N LEU A 507 6.02 -48.77 -9.19
CA LEU A 507 6.88 -47.94 -10.07
C LEU A 507 6.09 -47.17 -11.13
N ASP A 508 4.84 -46.86 -10.82
CA ASP A 508 3.89 -46.18 -11.70
C ASP A 508 3.50 -44.80 -11.16
N ALA A 509 2.96 -43.99 -12.06
CA ALA A 509 2.59 -42.61 -11.81
C ALA A 509 1.16 -42.36 -12.29
N GLU A 510 0.27 -42.00 -11.38
CA GLU A 510 -1.12 -41.69 -11.68
C GLU A 510 -1.31 -40.15 -11.70
N PRO A 511 -1.65 -39.56 -12.85
CA PRO A 511 -1.88 -38.13 -12.94
C PRO A 511 -3.19 -37.75 -12.24
N ILE A 512 -3.12 -36.74 -11.39
CA ILE A 512 -4.28 -36.09 -10.78
C ILE A 512 -4.61 -34.86 -11.61
N PRO A 513 -5.76 -34.83 -12.31
CA PRO A 513 -6.11 -33.71 -13.16
C PRO A 513 -6.27 -32.44 -12.32
N LEU A 514 -5.51 -31.41 -12.66
CA LEU A 514 -5.64 -30.06 -12.12
C LEU A 514 -6.58 -29.23 -13.00
N PRO A 515 -7.29 -28.22 -12.46
CA PRO A 515 -8.02 -27.28 -13.30
C PRO A 515 -7.05 -26.54 -14.21
N GLU A 516 -7.50 -26.21 -15.42
CA GLU A 516 -6.73 -25.49 -16.42
C GLU A 516 -6.21 -24.13 -15.90
N GLU A 517 -6.96 -23.49 -15.00
CA GLU A 517 -6.58 -22.24 -14.31
C GLU A 517 -5.35 -22.41 -13.38
N LEU A 518 -5.14 -23.61 -12.81
CA LEU A 518 -4.00 -23.91 -11.94
C LEU A 518 -2.84 -24.51 -12.70
N SER A 519 -3.11 -25.31 -13.74
CA SER A 519 -2.08 -26.05 -14.47
C SER A 519 -1.00 -25.17 -15.10
N GLN A 520 -1.20 -23.86 -15.22
CA GLN A 520 -0.17 -22.93 -15.73
C GLN A 520 0.57 -22.16 -14.62
N LYS A 521 0.11 -22.22 -13.37
CA LYS A 521 0.58 -21.34 -12.29
C LYS A 521 1.16 -22.07 -11.07
N VAL A 522 1.07 -23.39 -10.99
CA VAL A 522 1.60 -24.14 -9.83
C VAL A 522 3.12 -24.02 -9.72
N THR A 523 3.59 -23.63 -8.55
CA THR A 523 5.03 -23.53 -8.23
C THR A 523 5.48 -24.51 -7.16
N ALA A 524 4.58 -24.96 -6.28
CA ALA A 524 4.91 -25.87 -5.19
C ALA A 524 3.71 -26.73 -4.80
N ALA A 525 3.97 -27.85 -4.14
CA ALA A 525 2.95 -28.63 -3.47
C ALA A 525 3.50 -29.22 -2.17
N CYS A 526 2.62 -29.37 -1.19
CA CYS A 526 2.85 -30.01 0.09
C CYS A 526 1.74 -31.02 0.34
N ALA A 527 2.08 -32.22 0.77
CA ALA A 527 1.09 -33.24 1.08
C ALA A 527 0.85 -33.37 2.59
N PHE A 528 -0.38 -33.74 2.97
CA PHE A 528 -0.68 -34.10 4.36
C PHE A 528 -0.42 -35.59 4.61
N LYS A 529 0.01 -35.92 5.84
CA LYS A 529 0.21 -37.31 6.30
C LYS A 529 -1.09 -38.13 6.31
N ASP A 530 -2.26 -37.48 6.28
CA ASP A 530 -3.59 -38.11 6.32
C ASP A 530 -4.04 -38.76 4.99
N ARG A 531 -3.21 -38.70 3.93
CA ARG A 531 -3.48 -39.23 2.58
C ARG A 531 -4.72 -38.66 1.88
N ALA A 532 -5.41 -37.68 2.45
CA ALA A 532 -6.68 -37.21 1.89
C ALA A 532 -6.50 -36.02 0.96
N HIS A 533 -5.49 -35.16 1.21
CA HIS A 533 -5.34 -33.91 0.48
C HIS A 533 -3.89 -33.49 0.25
N VAL A 534 -3.70 -32.69 -0.81
CA VAL A 534 -2.47 -31.97 -1.16
C VAL A 534 -2.77 -30.49 -1.17
N ILE A 535 -1.88 -29.69 -0.58
CA ILE A 535 -1.87 -28.24 -0.76
C ILE A 535 -1.00 -27.92 -1.97
N VAL A 536 -1.55 -27.19 -2.91
CA VAL A 536 -0.85 -26.72 -4.10
C VAL A 536 -0.73 -25.20 -4.02
N GLY A 537 0.48 -24.69 -4.17
CA GLY A 537 0.79 -23.26 -4.20
C GLY A 537 1.06 -22.77 -5.60
N THR A 538 0.56 -21.58 -5.92
CA THR A 538 0.73 -20.92 -7.22
C THR A 538 1.68 -19.72 -7.17
N GLN A 539 2.20 -19.33 -8.33
CA GLN A 539 3.14 -18.20 -8.48
C GLN A 539 2.55 -16.86 -8.01
N ASP A 540 1.23 -16.69 -8.10
CA ASP A 540 0.49 -15.52 -7.60
C ASP A 540 0.17 -15.60 -6.10
N GLY A 541 0.68 -16.62 -5.39
CA GLY A 541 0.59 -16.74 -3.93
C GLY A 541 -0.72 -17.34 -3.42
N ALA A 542 -1.54 -17.95 -4.28
CA ALA A 542 -2.74 -18.67 -3.84
C ALA A 542 -2.40 -20.11 -3.40
N LEU A 543 -3.21 -20.64 -2.46
CA LEU A 543 -3.11 -22.00 -1.93
C LEU A 543 -4.41 -22.75 -2.16
N PHE A 544 -4.31 -23.96 -2.71
CA PHE A 544 -5.44 -24.80 -3.06
C PHE A 544 -5.35 -26.14 -2.35
N LYS A 545 -6.46 -26.62 -1.79
CA LYS A 545 -6.58 -27.96 -1.22
C LYS A 545 -7.15 -28.88 -2.30
N VAL A 546 -6.35 -29.85 -2.72
CA VAL A 546 -6.69 -30.81 -3.77
C VAL A 546 -6.87 -32.19 -3.14
N PRO A 547 -8.03 -32.85 -3.27
CA PRO A 547 -8.22 -34.20 -2.78
C PRO A 547 -7.41 -35.21 -3.61
N LEU A 548 -6.82 -36.20 -2.94
CA LEU A 548 -6.01 -37.26 -3.57
C LEU A 548 -6.83 -38.42 -4.12
N ILE A 549 -8.01 -38.64 -3.56
CA ILE A 549 -8.96 -39.67 -3.95
C ILE A 549 -10.20 -38.94 -4.50
N PRO A 550 -10.51 -39.04 -5.81
CA PRO A 550 -11.76 -38.51 -6.33
C PRO A 550 -12.92 -39.24 -5.65
N SER A 551 -13.89 -38.54 -5.05
CA SER A 551 -15.06 -39.25 -4.53
C SER A 551 -15.85 -39.85 -5.70
N GLN A 552 -16.17 -41.14 -5.62
CA GLN A 552 -17.01 -41.80 -6.63
C GLN A 552 -18.46 -41.28 -6.65
N THR A 553 -18.81 -40.35 -5.76
CA THR A 553 -20.16 -39.80 -5.58
C THR A 553 -20.32 -38.35 -6.06
N ALA A 554 -19.25 -37.67 -6.46
CA ALA A 554 -19.34 -36.29 -6.93
C ALA A 554 -19.67 -36.20 -8.42
N SER A 555 -20.89 -35.78 -8.74
CA SER A 555 -21.35 -35.50 -10.12
C SER A 555 -20.61 -34.35 -10.83
N ASN A 556 -19.65 -33.69 -10.16
CA ASN A 556 -18.81 -32.65 -10.74
C ASN A 556 -17.49 -32.50 -9.96
N PRO A 557 -16.33 -32.92 -10.51
CA PRO A 557 -15.03 -32.87 -9.81
C PRO A 557 -14.59 -31.45 -9.45
N ARG A 558 -15.16 -30.41 -10.10
CA ARG A 558 -14.92 -28.99 -9.78
C ARG A 558 -15.44 -28.57 -8.40
N LYS A 559 -16.35 -29.33 -7.76
CA LYS A 559 -16.98 -28.96 -6.47
C LYS A 559 -16.22 -29.42 -5.23
N GLU A 560 -15.24 -30.32 -5.34
CA GLU A 560 -14.48 -30.82 -4.18
C GLU A 560 -13.24 -29.98 -3.87
N TRP A 561 -12.92 -29.02 -4.74
CA TRP A 561 -11.69 -28.25 -4.66
C TRP A 561 -11.98 -26.96 -3.94
N SER A 562 -11.41 -26.83 -2.74
CA SER A 562 -11.52 -25.62 -1.96
C SER A 562 -10.19 -24.89 -2.03
N ARG A 563 -10.23 -23.60 -2.40
CA ARG A 563 -9.16 -22.69 -2.00
C ARG A 563 -8.99 -22.86 -0.50
N VAL A 564 -7.76 -23.05 -0.02
CA VAL A 564 -7.53 -23.14 1.43
C VAL A 564 -7.87 -21.78 2.00
N SER A 565 -9.09 -21.64 2.48
CA SER A 565 -9.47 -20.62 3.43
C SER A 565 -8.82 -21.06 4.74
N ILE A 566 -7.53 -20.74 4.91
CA ILE A 566 -7.01 -20.38 6.24
C ILE A 566 -8.05 -19.40 6.78
N PRO A 567 -8.52 -19.42 8.05
CA PRO A 567 -9.54 -18.48 8.52
C PRO A 567 -9.22 -17.05 8.04
N VAL A 568 -9.94 -16.68 6.99
CA VAL A 568 -9.80 -15.51 6.14
C VAL A 568 -11.24 -15.30 5.72
N GLY A 569 -11.84 -14.23 6.19
CA GLY A 569 -13.02 -13.68 5.53
C GLY A 569 -12.61 -13.24 4.12
N PHE A 570 -12.90 -14.12 3.15
CA PHE A 570 -13.29 -13.87 1.76
C PHE A 570 -12.40 -13.07 0.77
N VAL A 571 -11.91 -13.86 -0.21
CA VAL A 571 -11.82 -13.71 -1.69
C VAL A 571 -12.24 -12.36 -2.33
N PRO A 572 -11.42 -11.78 -3.23
CA PRO A 572 -11.84 -10.68 -4.10
C PRO A 572 -12.69 -11.18 -5.29
N SER A 573 -13.79 -10.48 -5.54
CA SER A 573 -14.63 -10.62 -6.73
C SER A 573 -13.86 -10.22 -7.99
N ARG A 574 -14.14 -10.93 -9.10
CA ARG A 574 -13.58 -10.73 -10.44
C ARG A 574 -13.57 -9.25 -10.85
N MET A 575 -12.38 -8.71 -11.15
CA MET A 575 -12.25 -7.61 -12.11
C MET A 575 -12.50 -8.19 -13.50
N SER A 576 -13.57 -7.74 -14.15
CA SER A 576 -13.79 -7.91 -15.58
C SER A 576 -12.68 -7.19 -16.36
N ASP A 577 -12.21 -7.86 -17.40
CA ASP A 577 -11.16 -7.44 -18.32
C ASP A 577 -11.53 -6.13 -19.05
N PRO A 578 -10.64 -5.13 -19.20
CA PRO A 578 -10.92 -3.88 -19.91
C PRO A 578 -10.82 -3.97 -21.43
N SER A 579 -10.68 -5.16 -22.02
CA SER A 579 -10.45 -5.33 -23.48
C SER A 579 -11.67 -5.76 -24.32
N GLU A 580 -12.88 -5.80 -23.75
CA GLU A 580 -14.12 -6.00 -24.53
C GLU A 580 -14.97 -4.72 -24.57
N GLU A 581 -14.57 -3.75 -25.38
CA GLU A 581 -15.52 -2.83 -25.99
C GLU A 581 -14.96 -2.32 -27.31
N LEU A 582 -15.49 -2.84 -28.44
CA LEU A 582 -15.71 -2.17 -29.74
C LEU A 582 -15.76 -3.19 -30.89
N GLU A 583 -16.86 -3.94 -30.97
CA GLU A 583 -17.38 -4.48 -32.24
C GLU A 583 -18.76 -3.84 -32.48
N PRO A 584 -18.96 -3.05 -33.55
CA PRO A 584 -20.17 -2.27 -33.74
C PRO A 584 -21.33 -3.16 -34.19
N ARG A 585 -22.30 -3.36 -33.29
CA ARG A 585 -23.59 -3.97 -33.64
C ARG A 585 -24.35 -3.09 -34.63
N LYS A 586 -24.63 -3.68 -35.79
CA LYS A 586 -25.42 -3.14 -36.89
C LYS A 586 -26.83 -2.73 -36.46
N HIS A 587 -27.29 -1.64 -37.09
CA HIS A 587 -28.63 -1.07 -37.04
C HIS A 587 -29.77 -2.06 -37.33
N SER A 588 -30.83 -1.98 -36.51
CA SER A 588 -32.24 -1.75 -36.91
C SER A 588 -32.97 -1.35 -35.61
N ALA A 589 -33.91 -0.41 -35.52
CA ALA A 589 -34.77 0.24 -36.48
C ALA A 589 -35.18 1.64 -35.95
N ALA A 590 -35.72 2.46 -36.86
CA ALA A 590 -36.60 3.63 -36.74
C ALA A 590 -36.97 4.13 -35.31
N ILE A 591 -36.98 5.44 -35.04
CA ILE A 591 -38.01 6.37 -35.52
C ILE A 591 -37.50 7.82 -35.49
N ARG A 592 -37.88 8.55 -36.54
CA ARG A 592 -37.66 9.97 -36.82
C ARG A 592 -38.48 10.90 -35.91
N GLY A 593 -37.95 12.12 -35.75
CA GLY A 593 -38.71 13.36 -35.53
C GLY A 593 -38.55 13.92 -34.12
N ILE A 594 -38.24 15.19 -33.88
CA ILE A 594 -38.63 16.42 -34.58
C ILE A 594 -37.61 17.54 -34.26
N LYS A 595 -37.34 18.39 -35.26
CA LYS A 595 -36.63 19.70 -35.23
C LYS A 595 -37.16 20.58 -34.08
N ILE A 596 -36.37 21.41 -33.41
CA ILE A 596 -35.64 22.61 -33.88
C ILE A 596 -34.38 22.77 -33.04
#